data_AF-A0A1F4R4F3-F1
#
_entry.id   AF-A0A1F4R4F3-F1
#
_cell.length_a   1.000
_cell.length_b   1.000
_cell.length_c   1.000
_cell.angle_alpha   90.00
_cell.angle_beta   90.00
_cell.angle_gamma   90.00
#
_symmetry.space_group_name_H-M   'P 1'
#
loop_
_entity.id
_entity.type
_entity.pdbx_description
1 polymer ?
#
loop_
_entity_poly.entity_id
_entity_poly.type
_entity_poly.pdbx_seq_one_letter_code
_entity_poly.pdbx_strand_id
1 'polypeptide(L)'
;MNHQEWFERLKSRLEADEPRVYGHLWVEDRWTIIQVALIKMAIQMLPNLQRRIVELMFFNDLTDDKVARELKLSRTRVHYLKQKALKTLMRSNFVLLAMSPGILERKYSG
;
A
#
# COMPACT_ATOMS: atom_id res chain seq x y z
N MET A 1 5.78 12.94 10.81
CA MET A 1 5.91 12.04 9.65
C MET A 1 5.07 12.61 8.52
N ASN A 2 5.69 13.00 7.41
CA ASN A 2 4.96 13.52 6.24
C ASN A 2 4.43 12.37 5.35
N HIS A 3 3.49 12.65 4.42
CA HIS A 3 2.89 11.60 3.57
C HIS A 3 3.89 10.88 2.65
N GLN A 4 4.94 11.58 2.18
CA GLN A 4 6.03 11.01 1.41
C GLN A 4 6.88 10.07 2.28
N GLU A 5 7.27 10.48 3.49
CA GLU A 5 8.00 9.60 4.41
C GLU A 5 7.21 8.34 4.77
N TRP A 6 5.88 8.49 4.97
CA TRP A 6 4.98 7.36 5.20
C TRP A 6 4.94 6.41 3.99
N PHE A 7 4.91 6.97 2.78
CA PHE A 7 4.90 6.22 1.52
C PHE A 7 6.19 5.43 1.32
N GLU A 8 7.35 6.06 1.51
CA GLU A 8 8.65 5.40 1.36
C GLU A 8 8.85 4.29 2.41
N ARG A 9 8.34 4.48 3.62
CA ARG A 9 8.35 3.42 4.65
C ARG A 9 7.47 2.23 4.29
N LEU A 10 6.29 2.47 3.70
CA LEU A 10 5.41 1.40 3.22
C LEU A 10 6.07 0.64 2.08
N LYS A 11 6.67 1.35 1.12
CA LYS A 11 7.40 0.77 -0.01
C LYS A 11 8.58 -0.07 0.48
N SER A 12 9.43 0.48 1.33
CA SER A 12 10.59 -0.22 1.90
C SER A 12 10.19 -1.49 2.67
N ARG A 13 9.05 -1.49 3.38
CA ARG A 13 8.55 -2.67 4.09
C ARG A 13 8.04 -3.75 3.14
N LEU A 14 7.40 -3.36 2.03
CA LEU A 14 6.95 -4.32 1.03
C LEU A 14 8.13 -4.90 0.23
N GLU A 15 9.16 -4.10 -0.04
CA GLU A 15 10.35 -4.50 -0.81
C GLU A 15 11.38 -5.27 0.03
N ALA A 16 11.56 -4.93 1.31
CA ALA A 16 12.46 -5.65 2.20
C ALA A 16 11.99 -7.09 2.50
N ASP A 17 10.69 -7.33 2.33
CA ASP A 17 10.04 -8.63 2.51
C ASP A 17 9.60 -9.26 1.17
N GLU A 18 10.19 -8.88 0.02
CA GLU A 18 10.01 -9.64 -1.23
C GLU A 18 11.01 -10.82 -1.30
N PRO A 19 10.61 -12.07 -0.98
CA PRO A 19 11.07 -13.18 -1.78
C PRO A 19 10.38 -13.00 -3.14
N ARG A 20 11.17 -12.82 -4.21
CA ARG A 20 10.70 -12.99 -5.58
C ARG A 20 9.75 -14.19 -5.61
N VAL A 21 8.55 -14.01 -6.18
CA VAL A 21 7.63 -15.04 -6.74
C VAL A 21 6.17 -14.83 -6.28
N TYR A 22 5.40 -14.14 -7.14
CA TYR A 22 3.93 -14.22 -7.18
C TYR A 22 3.41 -15.55 -7.80
N GLY A 23 4.11 -16.66 -7.59
CA GLY A 23 3.84 -17.95 -8.26
C GLY A 23 3.65 -19.17 -7.35
N HIS A 24 4.42 -19.30 -6.25
CA HIS A 24 4.43 -20.50 -5.41
C HIS A 24 4.82 -20.08 -3.98
N LEU A 25 3.83 -19.74 -3.16
CA LEU A 25 4.01 -19.14 -1.82
C LEU A 25 4.52 -20.19 -0.81
N TRP A 26 5.83 -20.24 -0.60
CA TRP A 26 6.41 -20.53 0.71
C TRP A 26 6.60 -19.19 1.41
N VAL A 27 5.62 -18.81 2.23
CA VAL A 27 5.72 -17.62 3.08
C VAL A 27 6.15 -18.07 4.46
N GLU A 28 7.36 -17.72 4.85
CA GLU A 28 7.91 -18.08 6.16
C GLU A 28 7.26 -17.30 7.33
N ASP A 29 6.62 -16.16 7.06
CA ASP A 29 5.95 -15.34 8.09
C ASP A 29 4.45 -15.09 7.81
N ARG A 30 3.59 -15.70 8.64
CA ARG A 30 2.13 -15.56 8.58
C ARG A 30 1.69 -14.10 8.71
N TRP A 31 2.48 -13.27 9.41
CA TRP A 31 2.15 -11.86 9.61
C TRP A 31 2.28 -11.06 8.31
N THR A 32 3.30 -11.32 7.49
CA THR A 32 3.49 -10.65 6.19
C THR A 32 2.31 -10.88 5.25
N ILE A 33 1.77 -12.11 5.21
CA ILE A 33 0.55 -12.41 4.42
C ILE A 33 -0.62 -11.53 4.87
N ILE A 34 -0.83 -11.44 6.20
CA ILE A 34 -1.92 -10.67 6.78
C ILE A 34 -1.73 -9.18 6.47
N GLN A 35 -0.51 -8.65 6.57
CA GLN A 35 -0.22 -7.27 6.22
C GLN A 35 -0.54 -6.95 4.75
N VAL A 36 -0.10 -7.79 3.83
CA VAL A 36 -0.39 -7.63 2.39
C VAL A 36 -1.90 -7.69 2.14
N ALA A 37 -2.61 -8.62 2.78
CA ALA A 37 -4.07 -8.73 2.65
C ALA A 37 -4.79 -7.47 3.17
N LEU A 38 -4.39 -6.95 4.33
CA LEU A 38 -4.96 -5.73 4.92
C LEU A 38 -4.69 -4.51 4.04
N ILE A 39 -3.48 -4.37 3.48
CA ILE A 39 -3.15 -3.28 2.56
C ILE A 39 -4.00 -3.38 1.29
N LYS A 40 -4.18 -4.58 0.73
CA LYS A 40 -5.06 -4.81 -0.43
C LYS A 40 -6.51 -4.41 -0.12
N MET A 41 -7.04 -4.78 1.04
CA MET A 41 -8.39 -4.38 1.47
C MET A 41 -8.52 -2.85 1.56
N ALA A 42 -7.51 -2.17 2.12
CA ALA A 42 -7.51 -0.71 2.20
C ALA A 42 -7.51 -0.05 0.80
N ILE A 43 -6.73 -0.59 -0.14
CA ILE A 43 -6.66 -0.11 -1.53
C ILE A 43 -8.01 -0.31 -2.24
N GLN A 44 -8.69 -1.44 -2.00
CA GLN A 44 -10.02 -1.69 -2.56
C GLN A 44 -11.08 -0.68 -2.07
N MET A 45 -10.88 -0.02 -0.92
CA MET A 45 -11.79 1.04 -0.47
C MET A 45 -11.59 2.39 -1.18
N LEU A 46 -10.52 2.54 -1.96
CA LEU A 46 -10.29 3.76 -2.72
C LEU A 46 -11.24 3.88 -3.92
N PRO A 47 -11.64 5.10 -4.31
CA PRO A 47 -12.29 5.35 -5.60
C PRO A 47 -11.45 4.84 -6.77
N ASN A 48 -12.09 4.33 -7.82
CA ASN A 48 -11.43 3.62 -8.94
C ASN A 48 -10.17 4.32 -9.48
N LEU A 49 -10.23 5.64 -9.71
CA LEU A 49 -9.09 6.37 -10.27
C LEU A 49 -7.94 6.53 -9.26
N GLN A 50 -8.25 6.70 -7.98
CA GLN A 50 -7.26 6.76 -6.91
C GLN A 50 -6.63 5.40 -6.68
N ARG A 51 -7.44 4.34 -6.67
CA ARG A 51 -6.99 2.95 -6.60
C ARG A 51 -5.99 2.65 -7.71
N ARG A 52 -6.35 2.97 -8.95
CA ARG A 52 -5.50 2.73 -10.12
C ARG A 52 -4.16 3.46 -10.03
N ILE A 53 -4.17 4.72 -9.57
CA ILE A 53 -2.93 5.48 -9.34
C ILE A 53 -2.05 4.77 -8.30
N VAL A 54 -2.62 4.37 -7.17
CA VAL A 54 -1.90 3.66 -6.10
C VAL A 54 -1.36 2.33 -6.61
N GLU A 55 -2.14 1.54 -7.34
CA GLU A 55 -1.70 0.27 -7.92
C GLU A 55 -0.52 0.45 -8.87
N LEU A 56 -0.60 1.40 -9.81
CA LEU A 56 0.47 1.65 -10.78
C LEU A 56 1.76 2.14 -10.11
N MET A 57 1.65 2.88 -9.01
CA MET A 57 2.82 3.34 -8.27
C MET A 57 3.43 2.24 -7.39
N PHE A 58 2.62 1.43 -6.72
CA PHE A 58 3.11 0.42 -5.77
C PHE A 58 3.47 -0.91 -6.41
N PHE A 59 2.67 -1.39 -7.37
CA PHE A 59 2.87 -2.72 -7.95
C PHE A 59 3.66 -2.68 -9.26
N ASN A 60 3.73 -1.53 -9.93
CA ASN A 60 4.44 -1.36 -11.20
C ASN A 60 5.60 -0.36 -11.11
N ASP A 61 5.87 0.17 -9.92
CA ASP A 61 6.91 1.16 -9.62
C ASP A 61 6.96 2.35 -10.60
N LEU A 62 5.79 2.82 -11.01
CA LEU A 62 5.68 3.94 -11.94
C LEU A 62 5.77 5.28 -11.19
N THR A 63 6.64 6.16 -11.69
CA THR A 63 6.69 7.58 -11.26
C THR A 63 5.40 8.33 -11.60
N ASP A 64 5.12 9.43 -10.90
CA ASP A 64 3.97 10.32 -11.16
C ASP A 64 3.84 10.69 -12.66
N ASP A 65 4.95 10.95 -13.36
CA ASP A 65 4.95 11.29 -14.78
C ASP A 65 4.52 10.13 -15.69
N LYS A 66 5.00 8.91 -15.39
CA LYS A 66 4.59 7.70 -16.13
C LYS A 66 3.12 7.38 -15.89
N VAL A 67 2.66 7.49 -14.64
CA VAL A 67 1.23 7.31 -14.30
C VAL A 67 0.36 8.35 -15.00
N ALA A 68 0.81 9.61 -15.08
CA ALA A 68 0.10 10.67 -15.79
C ALA A 68 -0.09 10.34 -17.27
N ARG A 69 0.97 9.83 -17.93
CA ARG A 69 0.89 9.39 -19.34
C ARG A 69 -0.05 8.19 -19.51
N GLU A 70 0.09 7.17 -18.66
CA GLU A 70 -0.70 5.94 -18.72
C GLU A 70 -2.21 6.23 -18.56
N LEU A 71 -2.55 7.10 -17.61
CA LEU A 71 -3.95 7.44 -17.31
C LEU A 71 -4.48 8.63 -18.13
N LYS A 72 -3.67 9.19 -19.03
CA LYS A 72 -4.00 10.41 -19.81
C LYS A 72 -4.47 11.56 -18.92
N LEU A 73 -3.79 11.76 -17.79
CA LEU A 73 -4.05 12.83 -16.82
C LEU A 73 -2.89 13.82 -16.78
N SER A 74 -3.12 15.02 -16.26
CA SER A 74 -2.02 15.93 -15.93
C SER A 74 -1.27 15.42 -14.68
N ARG A 75 0.05 15.66 -14.64
CA ARG A 75 0.88 15.34 -13.47
C ARG A 75 0.32 15.94 -12.18
N THR A 76 -0.15 17.19 -12.24
CA THR A 76 -0.79 17.87 -11.11
C THR A 76 -2.03 17.13 -10.62
N ARG A 77 -2.85 16.61 -11.53
CA ARG A 77 -4.05 15.84 -11.16
C ARG A 77 -3.70 14.48 -10.57
N VAL A 78 -2.69 13.79 -11.11
CA VAL A 78 -2.15 12.56 -10.51
C VAL A 78 -1.65 12.83 -9.10
N HIS A 79 -0.85 13.88 -8.91
CA HIS A 79 -0.33 14.26 -7.60
C HIS A 79 -1.46 14.54 -6.60
N TYR A 80 -2.47 15.31 -6.99
CA TYR A 80 -3.64 15.59 -6.15
C TYR A 80 -4.40 14.32 -5.76
N LEU A 81 -4.69 13.45 -6.74
CA LEU A 81 -5.40 12.19 -6.50
C LEU A 81 -4.58 11.22 -5.64
N LYS A 82 -3.26 11.17 -5.84
CA LYS A 82 -2.33 10.43 -4.99
C LYS A 82 -2.43 10.93 -3.55
N GLN A 83 -2.26 12.22 -3.31
CA GLN A 83 -2.36 12.79 -1.96
C GLN A 83 -3.72 12.51 -1.30
N LYS A 84 -4.81 12.54 -2.08
CA LYS A 84 -6.15 12.19 -1.59
C LYS A 84 -6.24 10.71 -1.22
N ALA A 85 -5.70 9.82 -2.06
CA ALA A 85 -5.64 8.39 -1.80
C ALA A 85 -4.86 8.08 -0.52
N LEU A 86 -3.68 8.69 -0.35
CA LEU A 86 -2.83 8.53 0.84
C LEU A 86 -3.56 8.98 2.11
N LYS A 87 -4.23 10.13 2.08
CA LYS A 87 -5.03 10.60 3.23
C LYS A 87 -6.15 9.61 3.59
N THR A 88 -6.80 9.00 2.60
CA THR A 88 -7.83 7.98 2.84
C THR A 88 -7.21 6.71 3.42
N LEU A 89 -6.09 6.24 2.86
CA LEU A 89 -5.39 5.04 3.34
C LEU A 89 -4.88 5.21 4.77
N MET A 90 -4.31 6.37 5.11
CA MET A 90 -3.84 6.64 6.49
C MET A 90 -4.95 6.62 7.54
N ARG A 91 -6.20 6.84 7.13
CA ARG A 91 -7.38 6.76 8.01
C ARG A 91 -8.05 5.38 7.99
N SER A 92 -7.55 4.45 7.17
CA SER A 92 -8.13 3.11 7.06
C SER A 92 -7.70 2.24 8.24
N ASN A 93 -8.69 1.64 8.90
CA ASN A 93 -8.46 0.67 9.98
C ASN A 93 -7.60 -0.51 9.52
N PHE A 94 -7.71 -0.92 8.25
CA PHE A 94 -6.88 -1.99 7.70
C PHE A 94 -5.40 -1.62 7.66
N VAL A 95 -5.08 -0.38 7.30
CA VAL A 95 -3.69 0.10 7.28
C VAL A 95 -3.16 0.23 8.72
N LEU A 96 -3.99 0.71 9.66
CA LEU A 96 -3.62 0.77 11.07
C LEU A 96 -3.32 -0.62 11.65
N LEU A 97 -4.12 -1.63 11.31
CA LEU A 97 -3.92 -3.02 11.69
C LEU A 97 -2.65 -3.61 11.04
N ALA A 98 -2.41 -3.33 9.75
CA ALA A 98 -1.21 -3.80 9.05
C ALA A 98 0.08 -3.22 9.69
N MET A 99 0.00 -2.00 10.22
CA MET A 99 1.14 -1.34 10.87
C MET A 99 1.37 -1.77 12.33
N SER A 100 0.47 -2.58 12.92
CA SER A 100 0.48 -2.91 14.35
C SER A 100 0.63 -4.43 14.58
N PRO A 101 1.86 -4.99 14.50
CA PRO A 101 2.11 -6.42 14.78
C PRO A 101 1.61 -6.86 16.16
N GLY A 102 1.72 -5.99 17.17
CA GLY A 102 1.38 -6.34 18.55
C GLY A 102 -0.11 -6.40 18.92
N ILE A 103 -1.05 -6.14 17.99
CA ILE A 103 -2.50 -6.23 18.32
C ILE A 103 -2.99 -7.68 18.32
N LEU A 104 -2.43 -8.54 17.46
CA LEU A 104 -2.80 -9.95 17.43
C LEU A 104 -2.09 -10.77 18.53
N GLU A 105 -0.86 -10.43 18.90
CA GLU A 105 -0.11 -11.16 19.94
C GLU A 105 -0.75 -11.04 21.34
N ARG A 106 -1.39 -9.91 21.66
CA ARG A 106 -2.06 -9.73 22.97
C ARG A 106 -3.36 -10.52 23.13
N LYS A 107 -4.00 -10.96 22.03
CA LYS A 107 -5.26 -11.70 22.09
C LYS A 107 -5.09 -13.22 22.21
N TYR A 108 -3.88 -13.74 22.03
CA TYR A 108 -3.58 -15.18 22.13
C TYR A 108 -2.56 -15.53 23.22
N SER A 109 -2.23 -14.56 24.09
CA SER A 109 -1.32 -14.74 25.24
C SER A 109 -2.05 -14.74 26.60
N GLY A 110 -3.36 -15.02 26.62
CA GLY A 110 -4.19 -15.06 27.82
C GLY A 110 -5.07 -16.28 27.85
#